data_AF-A0A161SL67-F1
#
_entry.id   AF-A0A161SL67-F1
#
_cell.length_a   1.000
_cell.length_b   1.000
_cell.length_c   1.000
_cell.angle_alpha   90.00
_cell.angle_beta   90.00
_cell.angle_gamma   90.00
#
_symmetry.space_group_name_H-M   'P 1'
#
loop_
_entity.id
_entity.type
_entity.pdbx_description
1 polymer ?
#
loop_
_entity_poly.entity_id
_entity_poly.type
_entity_poly.pdbx_seq_one_letter_code
_entity_poly.pdbx_strand_id
1 'polypeptide(L)'
;MKRFLLVMCATLGIMGVSMAQKLVIKKSVVYVDKTTDPLASIQKLDSQTYVYKNPKGEDIFKLEEIREYTRIGKVFHVINVTDMRNGKSNNIPYESLSFAIGNETVFFAIITKGQYKLMNDKGIDYEVLDALMAEPKKDVMVNVKAINDSVNAVIEKGMAIAKEKKVSIGLDNKIYSDKKEIGNVVIKVSKDQSIYAFFSKKTKQPIGYWTNYKENFSMGDLYKASTPGYTLFTYDNQRFVVTPRPKDIPGPSHAMELLAIMYANGIDFESIDDKVMAEIIEKLAEQKRIAKENDANIRREKGFLIDANGTKVEGEISIAFDNADKADDATAGWTNVADVSSYGNKVYVYAANEKGKIKSTSYKASDKVSFEVTLAKDGKVERYEGFSYDIANKTIGFLNKLSSGSTFFKHIYGSNKLGLYYSPTERLYAIKLKDAQNGFAATRSDQDKLVTAIKEYLSCETISFDGIDLFTIEGLKKLIDNYDAQCE
;
A
#
# COMPACT_ATOMS: atom_id res chain seq x y z
N MET A 1 -44.57 -23.64 43.86
CA MET A 1 -43.44 -23.95 42.94
C MET A 1 -43.87 -24.58 41.60
N LYS A 2 -44.95 -24.12 40.94
CA LYS A 2 -45.32 -24.57 39.56
C LYS A 2 -45.93 -23.48 38.66
N ARG A 3 -45.83 -22.19 39.03
CA ARG A 3 -46.32 -21.06 38.21
C ARG A 3 -45.26 -20.03 37.81
N PHE A 4 -44.01 -20.19 38.24
CA PHE A 4 -42.91 -19.30 37.84
C PHE A 4 -42.02 -19.86 36.71
N LEU A 5 -42.15 -21.16 36.35
CA LEU A 5 -41.36 -21.75 35.26
C LEU A 5 -42.00 -21.56 33.86
N LEU A 6 -43.26 -21.16 33.79
CA LEU A 6 -43.98 -21.05 32.51
C LEU A 6 -43.94 -19.64 31.90
N VAL A 7 -43.57 -18.63 32.70
CA VAL A 7 -43.38 -17.25 32.23
C VAL A 7 -41.95 -17.00 31.74
N MET A 8 -41.00 -17.88 32.07
CA MET A 8 -39.62 -17.80 31.55
C MET A 8 -39.42 -18.55 30.22
N CYS A 9 -40.41 -19.36 29.80
CA CYS A 9 -40.39 -20.06 28.51
C CYS A 9 -41.17 -19.32 27.40
N ALA A 10 -41.73 -18.14 27.66
CA ALA A 10 -42.57 -17.40 26.70
C ALA A 10 -42.07 -15.98 26.35
N THR A 11 -40.92 -15.54 26.86
CA THR A 11 -40.30 -14.23 26.55
C THR A 11 -38.88 -14.30 26.00
N LEU A 12 -38.44 -15.49 25.57
CA LEU A 12 -37.24 -15.68 24.72
C LEU A 12 -37.61 -15.96 23.26
N GLY A 13 -38.85 -15.65 22.88
CA GLY A 13 -39.19 -15.41 21.48
C GLY A 13 -38.86 -13.96 21.13
N ILE A 14 -38.07 -13.79 20.08
CA ILE A 14 -37.80 -12.54 19.36
C ILE A 14 -36.65 -11.69 19.92
N MET A 15 -35.43 -12.21 19.81
CA MET A 15 -34.34 -11.41 19.23
C MET A 15 -33.70 -12.24 18.13
N GLY A 16 -34.05 -11.90 16.88
CA GLY A 16 -33.51 -12.53 15.69
C GLY A 16 -32.01 -12.30 15.60
N VAL A 17 -31.23 -13.27 16.08
CA VAL A 17 -29.88 -13.47 15.58
C VAL A 17 -30.05 -14.24 14.28
N SER A 18 -30.03 -13.52 13.15
CA SER A 18 -29.74 -14.13 11.86
C SER A 18 -28.31 -14.69 11.93
N MET A 19 -28.16 -15.87 12.51
CA MET A 19 -26.97 -16.67 12.27
C MET A 19 -27.00 -17.06 10.80
N ALA A 20 -26.33 -16.25 9.96
CA ALA A 20 -26.07 -16.64 8.58
C ALA A 20 -25.38 -18.01 8.62
N GLN A 21 -26.10 -19.05 8.23
CA GLN A 21 -25.57 -20.41 8.20
C GLN A 21 -24.38 -20.44 7.24
N LYS A 22 -23.24 -20.94 7.72
CA LYS A 22 -21.98 -20.90 6.97
C LYS A 22 -21.99 -21.99 5.89
N LEU A 23 -21.85 -21.62 4.62
CA LEU A 23 -21.64 -22.59 3.54
C LEU A 23 -20.19 -23.08 3.53
N VAL A 24 -19.98 -24.36 3.24
CA VAL A 24 -18.64 -24.99 3.19
C VAL A 24 -18.49 -25.90 1.97
N ILE A 25 -17.27 -26.00 1.43
CA ILE A 25 -16.90 -26.98 0.39
C ILE A 25 -16.16 -28.15 1.03
N LYS A 26 -16.59 -29.37 0.73
CA LYS A 26 -15.84 -30.61 1.05
C LYS A 26 -15.81 -31.49 -0.18
N LYS A 27 -14.61 -31.86 -0.66
CA LYS A 27 -14.40 -32.70 -1.87
C LYS A 27 -15.21 -32.22 -3.08
N SER A 28 -15.18 -30.90 -3.33
CA SER A 28 -15.91 -30.24 -4.43
C SER A 28 -17.45 -30.42 -4.38
N VAL A 29 -18.00 -30.63 -3.18
CA VAL A 29 -19.44 -30.59 -2.92
C VAL A 29 -19.73 -29.52 -1.88
N VAL A 30 -20.81 -28.77 -2.09
CA VAL A 30 -21.24 -27.66 -1.24
C VAL A 30 -22.26 -28.15 -0.22
N TYR A 31 -22.07 -27.76 1.04
CA TYR A 31 -22.95 -28.08 2.15
C TYR A 31 -23.25 -26.83 2.99
N VAL A 32 -24.35 -26.88 3.75
CA VAL A 32 -24.48 -26.07 4.96
C VAL A 32 -23.54 -26.65 6.01
N ASP A 33 -22.83 -25.81 6.76
CA ASP A 33 -21.90 -26.29 7.79
C ASP A 33 -22.61 -27.25 8.75
N LYS A 34 -21.95 -28.38 9.01
CA LYS A 34 -22.44 -29.52 9.82
C LYS A 34 -23.64 -30.29 9.24
N THR A 35 -24.06 -30.05 8.01
CA THR A 35 -25.05 -30.90 7.32
C THR A 35 -24.40 -31.87 6.35
N THR A 36 -25.16 -32.88 5.92
CA THR A 36 -24.75 -33.90 4.94
C THR A 36 -25.46 -33.78 3.61
N ASP A 37 -26.49 -32.92 3.52
CA ASP A 37 -27.29 -32.77 2.31
C ASP A 37 -26.55 -31.87 1.30
N PRO A 38 -26.21 -32.39 0.10
CA PRO A 38 -25.48 -31.62 -0.88
C PRO A 38 -26.39 -30.54 -1.48
N LEU A 39 -25.91 -29.30 -1.49
CA LEU A 39 -26.60 -28.17 -2.11
C LEU A 39 -26.20 -27.99 -3.57
N ALA A 40 -24.96 -28.32 -3.91
CA ALA A 40 -24.41 -28.26 -5.25
C ALA A 40 -23.14 -29.12 -5.34
N SER A 41 -22.74 -29.49 -6.55
CA SER A 41 -21.41 -30.05 -6.82
C SER A 41 -20.63 -29.13 -7.76
N ILE A 42 -19.31 -29.13 -7.61
CA ILE A 42 -18.37 -28.29 -8.36
C ILE A 42 -17.53 -29.22 -9.22
N GLN A 43 -17.59 -29.03 -10.54
CA GLN A 43 -16.71 -29.69 -11.48
C GLN A 43 -15.62 -28.70 -11.91
N LYS A 44 -14.37 -28.98 -11.55
CA LYS A 44 -13.21 -28.25 -12.05
C LYS A 44 -12.87 -28.73 -13.46
N LEU A 45 -12.89 -27.82 -14.44
CA LEU A 45 -12.47 -28.11 -15.81
C LEU A 45 -10.98 -27.84 -15.98
N ASP A 46 -10.50 -26.72 -15.45
CA ASP A 46 -9.09 -26.33 -15.42
C ASP A 46 -8.80 -25.43 -14.20
N SER A 47 -7.64 -24.77 -14.14
CA SER A 47 -7.27 -23.91 -13.00
C SER A 47 -8.15 -22.66 -12.84
N GLN A 48 -8.78 -22.18 -13.90
CA GLN A 48 -9.55 -20.94 -14.02
C GLN A 48 -11.04 -21.18 -14.26
N THR A 49 -11.45 -22.41 -14.60
CA THR A 49 -12.83 -22.72 -14.98
C THR A 49 -13.49 -23.78 -14.10
N TYR A 50 -14.67 -23.47 -13.57
CA TYR A 50 -15.46 -24.33 -12.68
C TYR A 50 -16.94 -24.33 -13.10
N VAL A 51 -17.58 -25.50 -13.08
CA VAL A 51 -19.02 -25.66 -13.37
C VAL A 51 -19.74 -26.05 -12.09
N TYR A 52 -20.82 -25.35 -11.76
CA TYR A 52 -21.67 -25.64 -10.62
C TYR A 52 -22.91 -26.38 -11.07
N LYS A 53 -23.14 -27.54 -10.46
CA LYS A 53 -24.28 -28.41 -10.75
C LYS A 53 -25.24 -28.44 -9.57
N ASN A 54 -26.53 -28.57 -9.85
CA ASN A 54 -27.53 -28.77 -8.81
C ASN A 54 -27.43 -30.19 -8.20
N PRO A 55 -28.19 -30.51 -7.13
CA PRO A 55 -28.16 -31.85 -6.51
C PRO A 55 -28.59 -33.00 -7.43
N LYS A 56 -29.26 -32.71 -8.55
CA LYS A 56 -29.63 -33.71 -9.57
C LYS A 56 -28.50 -33.96 -10.59
N GLY A 57 -27.41 -33.20 -10.52
CA GLY A 57 -26.26 -33.29 -11.42
C GLY A 57 -26.40 -32.47 -12.70
N GLU A 58 -27.41 -31.59 -12.81
CA GLU A 58 -27.58 -30.70 -13.96
C GLU A 58 -26.66 -29.49 -13.86
N ASP A 59 -25.96 -29.16 -14.93
CA ASP A 59 -25.09 -27.98 -15.02
C ASP A 59 -25.93 -26.70 -15.00
N ILE A 60 -25.71 -25.83 -14.01
CA ILE A 60 -26.51 -24.61 -13.84
C ILE A 60 -25.75 -23.37 -14.28
N PHE A 61 -24.52 -23.18 -13.79
CA PHE A 61 -23.69 -22.07 -14.24
C PHE A 61 -22.21 -22.44 -14.24
N LYS A 62 -21.46 -21.78 -15.12
CA LYS A 62 -20.00 -21.87 -15.23
C LYS A 62 -19.37 -20.57 -14.76
N LEU A 63 -18.29 -20.68 -13.99
CA LEU A 63 -17.42 -19.58 -13.60
C LEU A 63 -16.07 -19.72 -14.31
N GLU A 64 -15.64 -18.68 -14.99
CA GLU A 64 -14.33 -18.60 -15.65
C GLU A 64 -13.63 -17.32 -15.21
N GLU A 65 -12.41 -17.42 -14.66
CA GLU A 65 -11.60 -16.25 -14.37
C GLU A 65 -10.95 -15.71 -15.62
N ILE A 66 -11.21 -14.43 -15.88
CA ILE A 66 -10.56 -13.63 -16.89
C ILE A 66 -9.61 -12.68 -16.17
N ARG A 67 -8.32 -12.76 -16.53
CA ARG A 67 -7.28 -11.84 -16.06
C ARG A 67 -6.81 -10.99 -17.21
N GLU A 68 -7.02 -9.68 -17.08
CA GLU A 68 -6.60 -8.74 -18.11
C GLU A 68 -5.54 -7.81 -17.58
N TYR A 69 -4.41 -7.78 -18.30
CA TYR A 69 -3.27 -6.95 -17.95
C TYR A 69 -3.32 -5.69 -18.80
N THR A 70 -3.24 -4.55 -18.12
CA THR A 70 -3.09 -3.27 -18.80
C THR A 70 -1.64 -2.96 -19.14
N ARG A 71 -1.47 -2.01 -20.05
CA ARG A 71 -0.18 -1.38 -20.40
C ARG A 71 0.46 -0.65 -19.21
N ILE A 72 -0.23 -0.46 -18.08
CA ILE A 72 0.32 0.17 -16.86
C ILE A 72 0.50 -0.83 -15.71
N GLY A 73 0.50 -2.14 -15.99
CA GLY A 73 0.72 -3.18 -14.97
C GLY A 73 -0.44 -3.39 -14.01
N LYS A 74 -1.55 -2.67 -14.17
CA LYS A 74 -2.80 -2.96 -13.45
C LYS A 74 -3.42 -4.24 -14.02
N VAL A 75 -3.77 -5.16 -13.12
CA VAL A 75 -4.48 -6.40 -13.43
C VAL A 75 -5.94 -6.24 -13.06
N PHE A 76 -6.84 -6.56 -13.99
CA PHE A 76 -8.26 -6.65 -13.74
C PHE A 76 -8.65 -8.11 -13.61
N HIS A 77 -9.27 -8.45 -12.49
CA HIS A 77 -9.81 -9.78 -12.22
C HIS A 77 -11.32 -9.77 -12.40
N VAL A 78 -11.81 -10.68 -13.23
CA VAL A 78 -13.22 -10.79 -13.56
C VAL A 78 -13.60 -12.25 -13.54
N ILE A 79 -14.77 -12.56 -12.97
CA ILE A 79 -15.39 -13.86 -13.17
C ILE A 79 -16.46 -13.70 -14.24
N ASN A 80 -16.29 -14.38 -15.37
CA ASN A 80 -17.38 -14.58 -16.30
C ASN A 80 -18.30 -15.68 -15.74
N VAL A 81 -19.54 -15.32 -15.47
CA VAL A 81 -20.62 -16.23 -15.09
C VAL A 81 -21.41 -16.53 -16.35
N THR A 82 -21.43 -17.78 -16.78
CA THR A 82 -22.29 -18.25 -17.87
C THR A 82 -23.43 -19.08 -17.27
N ASP A 83 -24.68 -18.69 -17.53
CA ASP A 83 -25.85 -19.51 -17.21
C ASP A 83 -26.00 -20.62 -18.26
N MET A 84 -25.86 -21.87 -17.82
CA MET A 84 -25.85 -23.03 -18.69
C MET A 84 -27.25 -23.39 -19.22
N ARG A 85 -28.32 -22.84 -18.62
CA ARG A 85 -29.71 -23.08 -19.04
C ARG A 85 -30.07 -22.35 -20.33
N ASN A 86 -29.48 -21.17 -20.55
CA ASN A 86 -29.82 -20.28 -21.66
C ASN A 86 -28.59 -19.75 -22.44
N GLY A 87 -27.37 -20.07 -22.01
CA GLY A 87 -26.12 -19.67 -22.65
C GLY A 87 -25.74 -18.19 -22.47
N LYS A 88 -26.51 -17.39 -21.71
CA LYS A 88 -26.18 -16.00 -21.43
C LYS A 88 -25.01 -15.92 -20.46
N SER A 89 -24.25 -14.83 -20.54
CA SER A 89 -23.16 -14.58 -19.60
C SER A 89 -23.07 -13.13 -19.16
N ASN A 90 -22.61 -12.94 -17.93
CA ASN A 90 -22.26 -11.64 -17.38
C ASN A 90 -20.98 -11.72 -16.54
N ASN A 91 -20.41 -10.58 -16.22
CA ASN A 91 -19.12 -10.46 -15.57
C ASN A 91 -19.28 -9.90 -14.15
N ILE A 92 -18.60 -10.52 -13.19
CA ILE A 92 -18.48 -10.04 -11.83
C ILE A 92 -17.03 -9.59 -11.61
N PRO A 93 -16.75 -8.28 -11.51
CA PRO A 93 -15.43 -7.81 -11.14
C PRO A 93 -15.15 -8.14 -9.68
N TYR A 94 -13.90 -8.49 -9.37
CA TYR A 94 -13.48 -8.72 -7.98
C TYR A 94 -12.04 -8.26 -7.75
N GLU A 95 -11.71 -8.01 -6.49
CA GLU A 95 -10.33 -7.80 -6.05
C GLU A 95 -9.75 -9.13 -5.58
N SER A 96 -8.59 -9.52 -6.12
CA SER A 96 -7.94 -10.77 -5.74
C SER A 96 -7.58 -10.76 -4.25
N LEU A 97 -8.04 -11.79 -3.53
CA LEU A 97 -7.67 -12.01 -2.14
C LEU A 97 -6.30 -12.70 -2.11
N SER A 98 -5.25 -11.91 -1.90
CA SER A 98 -3.84 -12.34 -1.87
C SER A 98 -3.49 -13.49 -0.91
N PHE A 99 -4.40 -13.88 -0.02
CA PHE A 99 -4.20 -14.92 1.00
C PHE A 99 -5.05 -16.19 0.79
N ALA A 100 -5.85 -16.27 -0.28
CA ALA A 100 -6.72 -17.42 -0.50
C ALA A 100 -5.98 -18.62 -1.13
N ILE A 101 -6.12 -19.79 -0.50
CA ILE A 101 -5.52 -21.05 -0.97
C ILE A 101 -6.38 -21.61 -2.12
N GLY A 102 -6.08 -21.18 -3.35
CA GLY A 102 -6.64 -21.73 -4.59
C GLY A 102 -7.92 -21.03 -5.12
N ASN A 103 -8.06 -21.02 -6.44
CA ASN A 103 -9.14 -20.34 -7.17
C ASN A 103 -10.55 -20.84 -6.80
N GLU A 104 -10.72 -22.13 -6.47
CA GLU A 104 -12.01 -22.70 -6.05
C GLU A 104 -12.57 -22.00 -4.80
N THR A 105 -11.71 -21.75 -3.79
CA THR A 105 -12.10 -21.06 -2.56
C THR A 105 -12.44 -19.60 -2.81
N VAL A 106 -11.68 -18.93 -3.69
CA VAL A 106 -11.93 -17.53 -4.09
C VAL A 106 -13.29 -17.41 -4.76
N PHE A 107 -13.56 -18.25 -5.76
CA PHE A 107 -14.81 -18.17 -6.52
C PHE A 107 -16.00 -18.51 -5.65
N PHE A 108 -15.88 -19.52 -4.80
CA PHE A 108 -16.91 -19.87 -3.83
C PHE A 108 -17.23 -18.70 -2.89
N ALA A 109 -16.22 -18.00 -2.39
CA ALA A 109 -16.43 -16.82 -1.54
C ALA A 109 -17.15 -15.70 -2.31
N ILE A 110 -16.81 -15.47 -3.58
CA ILE A 110 -17.45 -14.46 -4.41
C ILE A 110 -18.93 -14.76 -4.61
N ILE A 111 -19.29 -16.01 -4.94
CA ILE A 111 -20.69 -16.37 -5.22
C ILE A 111 -21.56 -16.58 -3.97
N THR A 112 -20.97 -16.70 -2.78
CA THR A 112 -21.72 -16.90 -1.51
C THR A 112 -21.76 -15.66 -0.63
N LYS A 113 -20.77 -14.77 -0.73
CA LYS A 113 -20.63 -13.59 0.14
C LYS A 113 -20.56 -12.26 -0.62
N GLY A 114 -20.33 -12.29 -1.93
CA GLY A 114 -20.30 -11.08 -2.76
C GLY A 114 -21.67 -10.45 -2.96
N GLN A 115 -21.73 -9.39 -3.75
CA GLN A 115 -22.98 -8.73 -4.14
C GLN A 115 -23.96 -9.69 -4.82
N TYR A 116 -23.42 -10.58 -5.66
CA TYR A 116 -24.15 -11.60 -6.39
C TYR A 116 -24.04 -12.92 -5.64
N LYS A 117 -24.90 -13.09 -4.63
CA LYS A 117 -25.04 -14.31 -3.84
C LYS A 117 -25.74 -15.40 -4.66
N LEU A 118 -25.09 -15.89 -5.70
CA LEU A 118 -25.61 -16.94 -6.59
C LEU A 118 -25.91 -18.27 -5.87
N MET A 119 -25.51 -18.38 -4.61
CA MET A 119 -25.77 -19.55 -3.78
C MET A 119 -26.02 -19.15 -2.33
N ASN A 120 -27.02 -19.79 -1.72
CA ASN A 120 -27.44 -19.60 -0.33
C ASN A 120 -27.61 -20.96 0.39
N ASP A 121 -28.17 -20.96 1.59
CA ASP A 121 -28.40 -22.15 2.42
C ASP A 121 -29.44 -23.14 1.84
N LYS A 122 -30.19 -22.74 0.82
CA LYS A 122 -31.12 -23.58 0.05
C LYS A 122 -30.52 -24.10 -1.26
N GLY A 123 -29.29 -23.70 -1.60
CA GLY A 123 -28.61 -24.07 -2.84
C GLY A 123 -28.46 -22.92 -3.82
N ILE A 124 -28.46 -23.22 -5.12
CA ILE A 124 -28.27 -22.22 -6.17
C ILE A 124 -29.49 -21.29 -6.23
N ASP A 125 -29.23 -19.99 -6.23
CA ASP A 125 -30.26 -18.96 -6.27
C ASP A 125 -30.54 -18.55 -7.73
N TYR A 126 -31.57 -19.17 -8.30
CA TYR A 126 -31.95 -18.95 -9.71
C TYR A 126 -32.44 -17.53 -9.97
N GLU A 127 -33.11 -16.89 -9.00
CA GLU A 127 -33.60 -15.52 -9.16
C GLU A 127 -32.42 -14.53 -9.25
N VAL A 128 -31.41 -14.70 -8.40
CA VAL A 128 -30.19 -13.87 -8.45
C VAL A 128 -29.39 -14.14 -9.73
N LEU A 129 -29.33 -15.40 -10.18
CA LEU A 129 -28.68 -15.74 -11.45
C LEU A 129 -29.41 -15.11 -12.65
N ASP A 130 -30.74 -15.19 -12.69
CA ASP A 130 -31.57 -14.59 -13.74
C ASP A 130 -31.44 -13.06 -13.73
N ALA A 131 -31.44 -12.45 -12.55
CA ALA A 131 -31.24 -11.01 -12.38
C ALA A 131 -29.86 -10.57 -12.90
N LEU A 132 -28.80 -11.33 -12.61
CA LEU A 132 -27.45 -11.07 -13.14
C LEU A 132 -27.43 -11.15 -14.67
N MET A 133 -28.14 -12.10 -15.28
CA MET A 133 -28.22 -12.21 -16.75
C MET A 133 -29.08 -11.12 -17.41
N ALA A 134 -29.94 -10.45 -16.64
CA ALA A 134 -30.75 -9.32 -17.10
C ALA A 134 -30.02 -7.96 -16.99
N GLU A 135 -28.99 -7.86 -16.15
CA GLU A 135 -28.14 -6.66 -16.08
C GLU A 135 -27.41 -6.43 -17.42
N PRO A 136 -27.18 -5.16 -17.84
CA PRO A 136 -26.26 -4.86 -18.92
C PRO A 136 -24.89 -5.50 -18.65
N LYS A 137 -24.30 -6.13 -19.66
CA LYS A 137 -23.03 -6.81 -19.52
C LYS A 137 -21.97 -5.83 -19.01
N LYS A 138 -21.40 -6.10 -17.83
CA LYS A 138 -20.31 -5.30 -17.26
C LYS A 138 -19.02 -5.64 -17.97
N ASP A 139 -18.77 -4.96 -19.08
CA ASP A 139 -17.59 -5.24 -19.87
C ASP A 139 -16.35 -4.52 -19.29
N VAL A 140 -15.64 -5.23 -18.42
CA VAL A 140 -14.36 -4.77 -17.86
C VAL A 140 -13.31 -4.55 -18.97
N MET A 141 -13.49 -5.17 -20.14
CA MET A 141 -12.64 -4.92 -21.31
C MET A 141 -12.72 -3.48 -21.78
N VAL A 142 -13.82 -2.76 -21.55
CA VAL A 142 -13.92 -1.33 -21.89
C VAL A 142 -12.91 -0.52 -21.09
N ASN A 143 -12.76 -0.80 -19.79
CA ASN A 143 -11.80 -0.10 -18.93
C ASN A 143 -10.36 -0.47 -19.27
N VAL A 144 -10.09 -1.76 -19.52
CA VAL A 144 -8.78 -2.24 -19.96
C VAL A 144 -8.39 -1.58 -21.29
N LYS A 145 -9.32 -1.57 -22.25
CA LYS A 145 -9.14 -0.96 -23.57
C LYS A 145 -8.89 0.54 -23.43
N ALA A 146 -9.68 1.27 -22.64
CA ALA A 146 -9.49 2.70 -22.45
C ALA A 146 -8.10 3.03 -21.88
N ILE A 147 -7.62 2.26 -20.89
CA ILE A 147 -6.27 2.42 -20.34
C ILE A 147 -5.19 2.13 -21.39
N ASN A 148 -5.34 1.03 -22.12
CA ASN A 148 -4.38 0.62 -23.14
C ASN A 148 -4.34 1.62 -24.31
N ASP A 149 -5.51 2.12 -24.75
CA ASP A 149 -5.64 3.13 -25.80
C ASP A 149 -4.99 4.45 -25.37
N SER A 150 -5.14 4.85 -24.10
CA SER A 150 -4.48 6.04 -23.56
C SER A 150 -2.96 5.93 -23.60
N VAL A 151 -2.39 4.77 -23.21
CA VAL A 151 -0.94 4.54 -23.32
C VAL A 151 -0.48 4.51 -24.77
N ASN A 152 -1.25 3.84 -25.64
CA ASN A 152 -0.93 3.76 -27.07
C ASN A 152 -0.96 5.16 -27.73
N ALA A 153 -1.90 6.03 -27.36
CA ALA A 153 -1.96 7.40 -27.87
C ALA A 153 -0.70 8.21 -27.53
N VAL A 154 -0.13 8.02 -26.33
CA VAL A 154 1.16 8.63 -25.95
C VAL A 154 2.30 8.08 -26.81
N ILE A 155 2.34 6.76 -27.01
CA ILE A 155 3.34 6.11 -27.87
C ILE A 155 3.21 6.62 -29.32
N GLU A 156 2.01 6.69 -29.88
CA GLU A 156 1.75 7.17 -31.25
C GLU A 156 2.17 8.63 -31.43
N LYS A 157 1.85 9.50 -30.46
CA LYS A 157 2.34 10.89 -30.44
C LYS A 157 3.86 10.94 -30.48
N GLY A 158 4.52 10.14 -29.65
CA GLY A 158 5.98 10.03 -29.60
C GLY A 158 6.59 9.49 -30.89
N MET A 159 5.96 8.49 -31.49
CA MET A 159 6.37 7.89 -32.76
C MET A 159 6.24 8.87 -33.92
N ALA A 160 5.22 9.73 -33.90
CA ALA A 160 5.07 10.80 -34.89
C ALA A 160 6.23 11.81 -34.79
N ILE A 161 6.59 12.25 -33.58
CA ILE A 161 7.74 13.13 -33.33
C ILE A 161 9.05 12.46 -33.76
N ALA A 162 9.25 11.20 -33.38
CA ALA A 162 10.42 10.42 -33.76
C ALA A 162 10.51 10.29 -35.28
N LYS A 163 9.40 10.05 -35.98
CA LYS A 163 9.36 9.97 -37.45
C LYS A 163 9.71 11.30 -38.10
N GLU A 164 9.18 12.42 -37.60
CA GLU A 164 9.50 13.78 -38.09
C GLU A 164 11.01 14.07 -37.99
N LYS A 165 11.60 13.73 -36.85
CA LYS A 165 13.05 13.82 -36.59
C LYS A 165 13.87 12.71 -37.27
N LYS A 166 13.24 11.77 -37.97
CA LYS A 166 13.87 10.58 -38.58
C LYS A 166 14.71 9.77 -37.58
N VAL A 167 14.19 9.64 -36.36
CA VAL A 167 14.81 8.89 -35.28
C VAL A 167 14.71 7.39 -35.53
N SER A 168 15.80 6.66 -35.32
CA SER A 168 15.85 5.21 -35.46
C SER A 168 16.86 4.58 -34.50
N ILE A 169 16.68 3.29 -34.20
CA ILE A 169 17.62 2.48 -33.42
C ILE A 169 18.27 1.47 -34.37
N GLY A 170 19.59 1.54 -34.51
CA GLY A 170 20.37 0.60 -35.31
C GLY A 170 20.51 -0.77 -34.64
N LEU A 171 20.95 -1.77 -35.39
CA LEU A 171 21.24 -3.12 -34.85
C LEU A 171 22.40 -3.12 -33.84
N ASP A 172 23.26 -2.09 -33.89
CA ASP A 172 24.31 -1.83 -32.90
C ASP A 172 23.80 -1.11 -31.64
N ASN A 173 22.48 -1.01 -31.50
CA ASN A 173 21.76 -0.27 -30.45
C ASN A 173 22.12 1.22 -30.37
N LYS A 174 22.72 1.80 -31.40
CA LYS A 174 22.89 3.25 -31.49
C LYS A 174 21.59 3.90 -31.94
N ILE A 175 21.35 5.09 -31.41
CA ILE A 175 20.18 5.90 -31.71
C ILE A 175 20.63 7.00 -32.66
N TYR A 176 19.95 7.10 -33.79
CA TYR A 176 20.25 8.06 -34.85
C TYR A 176 19.08 9.02 -35.02
N SER A 177 19.35 10.30 -35.28
CA SER A 177 18.41 11.32 -35.76
C SER A 177 18.94 11.83 -37.11
N ASP A 178 18.14 11.73 -38.17
CA ASP A 178 18.56 12.00 -39.56
C ASP A 178 19.96 11.46 -39.92
N LYS A 179 20.20 10.17 -39.63
CA LYS A 179 21.48 9.44 -39.82
C LYS A 179 22.66 9.90 -38.95
N LYS A 180 22.49 10.92 -38.11
CA LYS A 180 23.49 11.34 -37.13
C LYS A 180 23.26 10.60 -35.82
N GLU A 181 24.29 9.95 -35.29
CA GLU A 181 24.22 9.31 -33.98
C GLU A 181 24.00 10.35 -32.87
N ILE A 182 22.94 10.19 -32.10
CA ILE A 182 22.52 11.08 -31.00
C ILE A 182 22.61 10.38 -29.63
N GLY A 183 22.75 9.06 -29.60
CA GLY A 183 22.85 8.29 -28.37
C GLY A 183 22.96 6.80 -28.60
N ASN A 184 22.75 6.02 -27.55
CA ASN A 184 22.65 4.58 -27.61
C ASN A 184 21.70 4.05 -26.54
N VAL A 185 21.19 2.83 -26.74
CA VAL A 185 20.45 2.07 -25.74
C VAL A 185 21.25 0.84 -25.35
N VAL A 186 21.33 0.57 -24.05
CA VAL A 186 21.87 -0.69 -23.52
C VAL A 186 20.68 -1.56 -23.15
N ILE A 187 20.55 -2.70 -23.83
CA ILE A 187 19.47 -3.66 -23.63
C ILE A 187 20.05 -4.91 -22.98
N LYS A 188 19.55 -5.27 -21.80
CA LYS A 188 19.91 -6.52 -21.11
C LYS A 188 18.65 -7.34 -20.89
N VAL A 189 18.59 -8.51 -21.50
CA VAL A 189 17.44 -9.43 -21.40
C VAL A 189 17.93 -10.77 -20.86
N SER A 190 17.22 -11.27 -19.85
CA SER A 190 17.34 -12.61 -19.29
C SER A 190 15.95 -13.21 -19.12
N LYS A 191 15.85 -14.43 -18.59
CA LYS A 191 14.60 -15.17 -18.47
C LYS A 191 13.48 -14.37 -17.76
N ASP A 192 13.84 -13.66 -16.69
CA ASP A 192 12.86 -12.97 -15.84
C ASP A 192 13.11 -11.44 -15.76
N GLN A 193 14.22 -10.96 -16.33
CA GLN A 193 14.66 -9.57 -16.19
C GLN A 193 14.98 -8.95 -17.54
N SER A 194 14.47 -7.74 -17.75
CA SER A 194 14.72 -6.91 -18.93
C SER A 194 15.00 -5.48 -18.50
N ILE A 195 16.12 -4.94 -18.96
CA ILE A 195 16.58 -3.59 -18.64
C ILE A 195 16.89 -2.85 -19.94
N TYR A 196 16.50 -1.57 -19.99
CA TYR A 196 16.81 -0.65 -21.07
C TYR A 196 17.35 0.64 -20.46
N ALA A 197 18.60 0.96 -20.76
CA ALA A 197 19.22 2.22 -20.34
C ALA A 197 19.61 3.04 -21.57
N PHE A 198 19.09 4.26 -21.66
CA PHE A 198 19.29 5.15 -22.79
C PHE A 198 20.31 6.23 -22.43
N PHE A 199 21.30 6.44 -23.28
CA PHE A 199 22.39 7.37 -23.05
C PHE A 199 22.45 8.42 -24.16
N SER A 200 22.65 9.68 -23.78
CA SER A 200 22.92 10.75 -24.75
C SER A 200 24.37 10.67 -25.23
N LYS A 201 24.59 10.82 -26.54
CA LYS A 201 25.95 10.90 -27.09
C LYS A 201 26.67 12.17 -26.64
N LYS A 202 25.93 13.27 -26.44
CA LYS A 202 26.47 14.60 -26.12
C LYS A 202 27.02 14.62 -24.69
N THR A 203 26.21 14.18 -23.72
CA THR A 203 26.56 14.27 -22.29
C THR A 203 27.16 12.98 -21.73
N LYS A 204 27.02 11.85 -22.44
CA LYS A 204 27.35 10.49 -21.95
C LYS A 204 26.57 10.05 -20.70
N GLN A 205 25.60 10.84 -20.26
CA GLN A 205 24.77 10.55 -19.10
C GLN A 205 23.53 9.73 -19.51
N PRO A 206 22.99 8.91 -18.60
CA PRO A 206 21.74 8.22 -18.82
C PRO A 206 20.59 9.23 -18.81
N ILE A 207 19.70 9.11 -19.79
CA ILE A 207 18.52 9.97 -19.96
C ILE A 207 17.20 9.24 -19.84
N GLY A 208 17.24 7.91 -19.93
CA GLY A 208 16.13 7.03 -19.62
C GLY A 208 16.60 5.69 -19.04
N TYR A 209 15.85 5.12 -18.11
CA TYR A 209 16.07 3.80 -17.53
C TYR A 209 14.74 3.08 -17.32
N TRP A 210 14.55 1.92 -17.94
CA TRP A 210 13.37 1.08 -17.75
C TRP A 210 13.77 -0.33 -17.34
N THR A 211 12.95 -0.96 -16.52
CA THR A 211 13.11 -2.34 -16.08
C THR A 211 11.78 -3.01 -15.78
N ASN A 212 11.63 -4.31 -16.01
CA ASN A 212 10.42 -5.09 -15.70
C ASN A 212 10.39 -5.62 -14.25
N TYR A 213 11.46 -5.44 -13.47
CA TYR A 213 11.56 -5.94 -12.10
C TYR A 213 11.96 -4.83 -11.13
N LYS A 214 11.76 -5.07 -9.84
CA LYS A 214 12.17 -4.14 -8.80
C LYS A 214 13.69 -4.20 -8.60
N GLU A 215 14.35 -3.08 -8.82
CA GLU A 215 15.78 -2.95 -8.55
C GLU A 215 16.15 -1.54 -8.12
N ASN A 216 17.32 -1.41 -7.52
CA ASN A 216 17.94 -0.12 -7.29
C ASN A 216 18.86 0.20 -8.49
N PHE A 217 18.72 1.39 -9.04
CA PHE A 217 19.52 1.86 -10.17
C PHE A 217 20.01 3.29 -9.92
N SER A 218 20.96 3.74 -10.73
CA SER A 218 21.55 5.08 -10.70
C SER A 218 21.37 5.72 -12.07
N MET A 219 20.83 6.94 -12.09
CA MET A 219 20.81 7.81 -13.27
C MET A 219 22.11 8.64 -13.33
N GLY A 220 23.26 7.96 -13.29
CA GLY A 220 24.56 8.62 -13.16
C GLY A 220 24.61 9.47 -11.89
N ASP A 221 25.07 10.71 -12.03
CA ASP A 221 25.23 11.67 -10.93
C ASP A 221 23.90 12.36 -10.51
N LEU A 222 22.80 12.11 -11.22
CA LEU A 222 21.52 12.78 -10.97
C LEU A 222 20.84 12.27 -9.70
N TYR A 223 20.53 10.97 -9.66
CA TYR A 223 19.86 10.34 -8.53
C TYR A 223 19.97 8.82 -8.54
N LYS A 224 19.76 8.22 -7.37
CA LYS A 224 19.53 6.78 -7.18
C LYS A 224 18.06 6.55 -6.90
N ALA A 225 17.48 5.51 -7.49
CA ALA A 225 16.07 5.20 -7.29
C ALA A 225 15.82 3.69 -7.26
N SER A 226 14.68 3.31 -6.68
CA SER A 226 14.15 1.95 -6.69
C SER A 226 12.97 1.88 -7.65
N THR A 227 12.97 0.91 -8.57
CA THR A 227 11.90 0.74 -9.55
C THR A 227 10.77 -0.13 -8.96
N PRO A 228 9.49 0.18 -9.18
CA PRO A 228 8.42 -0.77 -8.85
C PRO A 228 8.27 -1.90 -9.90
N GLY A 229 9.20 -2.02 -10.87
CA GLY A 229 9.02 -2.80 -12.09
C GLY A 229 8.16 -2.08 -13.12
N TYR A 230 8.32 -2.45 -14.39
CA TYR A 230 7.63 -1.90 -15.56
C TYR A 230 7.58 -0.37 -15.63
N THR A 231 8.62 0.32 -15.14
CA THR A 231 8.63 1.78 -15.01
C THR A 231 9.84 2.36 -15.72
N LEU A 232 9.57 3.32 -16.62
CA LEU A 232 10.58 4.15 -17.27
C LEU A 232 10.83 5.37 -16.40
N PHE A 233 12.07 5.55 -15.98
CA PHE A 233 12.60 6.72 -15.30
C PHE A 233 13.41 7.54 -16.27
N THR A 234 13.45 8.85 -16.06
CA THR A 234 14.08 9.79 -17.00
C THR A 234 14.93 10.80 -16.22
N TYR A 235 15.91 11.42 -16.89
CA TYR A 235 16.90 12.29 -16.23
C TYR A 235 16.32 13.41 -15.35
N ASP A 236 15.13 13.92 -15.68
CA ASP A 236 14.40 14.94 -14.94
C ASP A 236 13.43 14.36 -13.89
N ASN A 237 13.61 13.09 -13.52
CA ASN A 237 12.85 12.33 -12.52
C ASN A 237 11.36 12.13 -12.88
N GLN A 238 10.97 12.23 -14.16
CA GLN A 238 9.66 11.76 -14.60
C GLN A 238 9.60 10.23 -14.64
N ARG A 239 8.40 9.68 -14.40
CA ARG A 239 8.15 8.24 -14.26
C ARG A 239 6.94 7.81 -15.08
N PHE A 240 7.12 6.80 -15.91
CA PHE A 240 6.07 6.27 -16.77
C PHE A 240 5.95 4.77 -16.58
N VAL A 241 4.82 4.31 -16.05
CA VAL A 241 4.55 2.88 -15.96
C VAL A 241 4.12 2.38 -17.32
N VAL A 242 4.89 1.46 -17.89
CA VAL A 242 4.63 0.84 -19.18
C VAL A 242 5.08 -0.62 -19.15
N THR A 243 4.13 -1.52 -19.42
CA THR A 243 4.40 -2.93 -19.68
C THR A 243 4.62 -3.14 -21.18
N PRO A 244 5.53 -4.06 -21.57
CA PRO A 244 5.63 -4.49 -22.96
C PRO A 244 4.35 -5.22 -23.35
N ARG A 245 4.06 -5.29 -24.67
CA ARG A 245 2.90 -6.06 -25.12
C ARG A 245 3.12 -7.55 -24.80
N PRO A 246 2.07 -8.32 -24.49
CA PRO A 246 2.20 -9.74 -24.08
C PRO A 246 2.93 -10.67 -25.07
N LYS A 247 3.15 -10.22 -26.32
CA LYS A 247 3.85 -10.97 -27.39
C LYS A 247 5.19 -10.35 -27.79
N ASP A 248 5.55 -9.20 -27.22
CA ASP A 248 6.80 -8.53 -27.55
C ASP A 248 7.92 -9.14 -26.70
N ILE A 249 8.81 -9.88 -27.36
CA ILE A 249 10.10 -10.22 -26.76
C ILE A 249 10.83 -8.89 -26.55
N PRO A 250 11.36 -8.63 -25.34
CA PRO A 250 12.22 -7.49 -25.09
C PRO A 250 13.30 -7.37 -26.19
N GLY A 251 13.30 -6.26 -26.92
CA GLY A 251 14.13 -6.04 -28.10
C GLY A 251 14.01 -4.61 -28.64
N PRO A 252 14.56 -4.33 -29.84
CA PRO A 252 14.61 -2.97 -30.40
C PRO A 252 13.24 -2.30 -30.59
N SER A 253 12.18 -3.07 -30.85
CA SER A 253 10.81 -2.55 -30.96
C SER A 253 10.32 -1.93 -29.65
N HIS A 254 10.54 -2.60 -28.53
CA HIS A 254 10.17 -2.06 -27.22
C HIS A 254 11.06 -0.88 -26.83
N ALA A 255 12.36 -0.92 -27.17
CA ALA A 255 13.24 0.25 -26.99
C ALA A 255 12.70 1.49 -27.74
N MET A 256 12.16 1.29 -28.95
CA MET A 256 11.54 2.37 -29.72
C MET A 256 10.22 2.87 -29.08
N GLU A 257 9.39 1.99 -28.51
CA GLU A 257 8.21 2.42 -27.74
C GLU A 257 8.59 3.28 -26.53
N LEU A 258 9.61 2.87 -25.77
CA LEU A 258 10.13 3.62 -24.63
C LEU A 258 10.70 4.98 -25.07
N LEU A 259 11.42 5.01 -26.19
CA LEU A 259 11.92 6.23 -26.80
C LEU A 259 10.79 7.16 -27.24
N ALA A 260 9.72 6.61 -27.82
CA ALA A 260 8.53 7.37 -28.17
C ALA A 260 7.86 7.99 -26.94
N ILE A 261 7.74 7.26 -25.82
CA ILE A 261 7.21 7.81 -24.57
C ILE A 261 8.05 9.01 -24.11
N MET A 262 9.39 8.92 -24.19
CA MET A 262 10.27 10.05 -23.87
C MET A 262 9.97 11.28 -24.76
N TYR A 263 9.94 11.10 -26.09
CA TYR A 263 9.63 12.19 -27.03
C TYR A 263 8.24 12.81 -26.81
N ALA A 264 7.23 11.98 -26.56
CA ALA A 264 5.86 12.44 -26.32
C ALA A 264 5.73 13.38 -25.11
N ASN A 265 6.66 13.24 -24.15
CA ASN A 265 6.76 14.00 -22.91
C ASN A 265 7.89 15.06 -22.95
N GLY A 266 8.39 15.41 -24.15
CA GLY A 266 9.35 16.52 -24.32
C GLY A 266 10.80 16.16 -24.00
N ILE A 267 11.12 14.88 -23.83
CA ILE A 267 12.49 14.41 -23.58
C ILE A 267 13.14 14.13 -24.93
N ASP A 268 13.85 15.15 -25.43
CA ASP A 268 14.52 15.12 -26.72
C ASP A 268 16.04 14.94 -26.54
N PHE A 269 16.58 13.86 -27.10
CA PHE A 269 18.00 13.50 -26.99
C PHE A 269 18.93 14.58 -27.55
N GLU A 270 18.45 15.36 -28.51
CA GLU A 270 19.24 16.39 -29.19
C GLU A 270 19.27 17.71 -28.41
N SER A 271 18.26 17.97 -27.57
CA SER A 271 18.20 19.19 -26.74
C SER A 271 18.93 19.04 -25.41
N ILE A 272 19.21 17.81 -24.97
CA ILE A 272 19.91 17.55 -23.71
C ILE A 272 21.41 17.78 -23.89
N ASP A 273 21.94 18.74 -23.13
CA ASP A 273 23.36 19.04 -23.06
C ASP A 273 23.85 19.28 -21.64
N ASP A 274 25.15 19.49 -21.48
CA ASP A 274 25.77 19.60 -20.16
C ASP A 274 25.19 20.75 -19.33
N LYS A 275 24.72 21.83 -19.98
CA LYS A 275 24.07 22.95 -19.29
C LYS A 275 22.68 22.54 -18.78
N VAL A 276 21.86 21.93 -19.63
CA VAL A 276 20.54 21.39 -19.23
C VAL A 276 20.68 20.38 -18.10
N MET A 277 21.68 19.49 -18.19
CA MET A 277 21.96 18.50 -17.16
C MET A 277 22.38 19.15 -15.84
N ALA A 278 23.25 20.17 -15.88
CA ALA A 278 23.68 20.91 -14.70
C ALA A 278 22.50 21.61 -14.00
N GLU A 279 21.62 22.28 -14.75
CA GLU A 279 20.42 22.93 -14.22
C GLU A 279 19.48 21.92 -13.55
N ILE A 280 19.33 20.72 -14.10
CA ILE A 280 18.52 19.66 -13.51
C ILE A 280 19.17 19.09 -12.26
N ILE A 281 20.49 18.88 -12.26
CA ILE A 281 21.23 18.45 -11.06
C ILE A 281 21.00 19.45 -9.93
N GLU A 282 21.14 20.74 -10.20
CA GLU A 282 20.91 21.80 -9.23
C GLU A 282 19.46 21.81 -8.73
N LYS A 283 18.49 21.75 -9.64
CA LYS A 283 17.06 21.69 -9.29
C LYS A 283 16.72 20.47 -8.45
N LEU A 284 17.26 19.29 -8.79
CA LEU A 284 17.04 18.06 -8.03
C LEU A 284 17.73 18.14 -6.66
N ALA A 285 18.94 18.70 -6.58
CA ALA A 285 19.64 18.93 -5.32
C ALA A 285 18.87 19.89 -4.41
N GLU A 286 18.28 20.94 -4.98
CA GLU A 286 17.46 21.89 -4.23
C GLU A 286 16.14 21.28 -3.76
N GLN A 287 15.45 20.52 -4.63
CA GLN A 287 14.26 19.77 -4.24
C GLN A 287 14.56 18.79 -3.10
N LYS A 288 15.71 18.11 -3.16
CA LYS A 288 16.19 17.24 -2.08
C LYS A 288 16.46 18.02 -0.80
N ARG A 289 17.14 19.17 -0.88
CA ARG A 289 17.41 20.05 0.27
C ARG A 289 16.11 20.47 0.96
N ILE A 290 15.15 20.97 0.19
CA ILE A 290 13.83 21.38 0.69
C ILE A 290 13.09 20.19 1.31
N ALA A 291 13.10 19.01 0.67
CA ALA A 291 12.48 17.82 1.23
C ALA A 291 13.11 17.42 2.57
N LYS A 292 14.45 17.51 2.67
CA LYS A 292 15.20 17.18 3.88
C LYS A 292 14.97 18.17 5.02
N GLU A 293 14.84 19.46 4.70
CA GLU A 293 14.55 20.50 5.69
C GLU A 293 13.15 20.39 6.28
N ASN A 294 12.21 19.82 5.53
CA ASN A 294 10.81 19.69 5.92
C ASN A 294 10.44 18.29 6.43
N ASP A 295 11.37 17.32 6.44
CA ASP A 295 11.09 16.00 6.96
C ASP A 295 11.11 15.95 8.49
N ALA A 296 10.52 14.89 9.03
CA ALA A 296 10.45 14.67 10.47
C ALA A 296 11.66 13.88 11.00
N ASN A 297 12.62 13.49 10.15
CA ASN A 297 13.69 12.57 10.51
C ASN A 297 14.70 13.26 11.43
N ILE A 298 15.10 12.57 12.48
CA ILE A 298 16.10 13.04 13.44
C ILE A 298 17.43 12.41 13.05
N ARG A 299 18.48 13.24 12.93
CA ARG A 299 19.78 12.80 12.40
C ARG A 299 20.92 13.24 13.30
N ARG A 300 21.45 12.29 14.08
CA ARG A 300 22.57 12.49 15.01
C ARG A 300 22.38 13.70 15.93
N GLU A 301 21.14 13.88 16.38
CA GLU A 301 20.83 14.95 17.33
C GLU A 301 21.30 14.53 18.71
N LYS A 302 21.83 15.46 19.50
CA LYS A 302 22.28 15.15 20.87
C LYS A 302 21.08 14.79 21.73
N GLY A 303 21.20 13.72 22.50
CA GLY A 303 20.10 13.26 23.32
C GLY A 303 20.45 12.03 24.14
N PHE A 304 19.39 11.39 24.63
CA PHE A 304 19.51 10.14 25.35
C PHE A 304 18.30 9.26 25.12
N LEU A 305 18.51 7.96 25.29
CA LEU A 305 17.47 6.96 25.30
C LEU A 305 17.29 6.41 26.72
N ILE A 306 16.05 6.14 27.11
CA ILE A 306 15.68 5.41 28.32
C ILE A 306 15.12 4.06 27.87
N ASP A 307 15.74 2.96 28.31
CA ASP A 307 15.25 1.61 28.02
C ASP A 307 14.05 1.22 28.91
N ALA A 308 13.48 0.03 28.67
CA ALA A 308 12.35 -0.49 29.45
C ALA A 308 12.63 -0.66 30.95
N ASN A 309 13.90 -0.74 31.35
CA ASN A 309 14.32 -0.89 32.74
C ASN A 309 14.63 0.47 33.40
N GLY A 310 14.50 1.58 32.66
CA GLY A 310 14.87 2.92 33.12
C GLY A 310 16.35 3.27 32.95
N THR A 311 17.13 2.44 32.27
CA THR A 311 18.56 2.71 32.02
C THR A 311 18.71 3.82 30.99
N LYS A 312 19.48 4.86 31.34
CA LYS A 312 19.78 5.98 30.46
C LYS A 312 21.02 5.70 29.60
N VAL A 313 20.91 5.90 28.29
CA VAL A 313 22.02 5.81 27.33
C VAL A 313 22.18 7.16 26.63
N GLU A 314 23.22 7.90 26.99
CA GLU A 314 23.59 9.18 26.37
C GLU A 314 24.27 8.96 25.01
N GLY A 315 23.95 9.79 24.02
CA GLY A 315 24.59 9.72 22.71
C GLY A 315 23.94 10.60 21.64
N GLU A 316 24.35 10.40 20.39
CA GLU A 316 23.62 10.96 19.26
C GLU A 316 22.45 10.04 18.90
N ILE A 317 21.27 10.59 18.69
CA ILE A 317 20.05 9.87 18.35
C ILE A 317 19.73 10.06 16.87
N SER A 318 19.38 8.97 16.19
CA SER A 318 18.80 9.01 14.85
C SER A 318 17.55 8.15 14.74
N ILE A 319 16.54 8.66 14.05
CA ILE A 319 15.33 7.93 13.67
C ILE A 319 14.81 8.46 12.34
N ALA A 320 14.41 7.55 11.45
CA ALA A 320 13.71 7.87 10.22
C ALA A 320 12.21 7.65 10.42
N PHE A 321 11.40 8.68 10.23
CA PHE A 321 9.95 8.62 10.22
C PHE A 321 9.37 8.54 8.82
N ASP A 322 10.14 8.95 7.80
CA ASP A 322 9.80 8.87 6.40
C ASP A 322 11.01 8.44 5.53
N ASN A 323 10.80 8.43 4.21
CA ASN A 323 11.78 8.00 3.23
C ASN A 323 12.60 9.14 2.61
N ALA A 324 12.58 10.35 3.17
CA ALA A 324 13.34 11.49 2.61
C ALA A 324 14.83 11.15 2.44
N ASP A 325 15.38 10.28 3.31
CA ASP A 325 16.78 9.83 3.25
C ASP A 325 17.10 8.80 2.15
N LYS A 326 16.11 8.12 1.55
CA LYS A 326 16.37 7.14 0.48
C LYS A 326 16.83 7.78 -0.84
N ALA A 327 16.77 9.10 -0.95
CA ALA A 327 17.21 9.80 -2.14
C ALA A 327 18.74 9.91 -2.26
N ASP A 328 19.51 9.77 -1.17
CA ASP A 328 20.94 10.17 -1.19
C ASP A 328 21.99 9.12 -0.81
N ASP A 329 21.89 8.28 0.22
CA ASP A 329 23.15 7.75 0.78
C ASP A 329 23.24 6.25 1.06
N ALA A 330 23.89 5.56 0.12
CA ALA A 330 24.64 4.33 0.44
C ALA A 330 25.97 4.63 1.15
N THR A 331 26.35 5.91 1.35
CA THR A 331 27.70 6.32 1.77
C THR A 331 27.76 7.14 3.07
N ALA A 332 26.66 7.72 3.59
CA ALA A 332 26.67 8.49 4.85
C ALA A 332 26.57 7.64 6.15
N GLY A 333 27.01 6.38 6.14
CA GLY A 333 26.95 5.52 7.33
C GLY A 333 25.53 5.09 7.74
N TRP A 334 24.56 5.23 6.83
CA TRP A 334 23.16 4.80 6.95
C TRP A 334 22.94 3.31 6.63
N THR A 335 23.98 2.48 6.72
CA THR A 335 23.95 1.08 6.27
C THR A 335 22.96 0.17 7.02
N ASN A 336 22.26 0.67 8.05
CA ASN A 336 21.38 -0.15 8.89
C ASN A 336 19.89 0.21 8.85
N VAL A 337 19.45 1.30 8.19
CA VAL A 337 18.01 1.61 7.99
C VAL A 337 17.55 0.96 6.67
N ALA A 338 17.77 -0.34 6.54
CA ALA A 338 17.64 -1.06 5.27
C ALA A 338 16.19 -1.46 4.90
N ASP A 339 15.16 -1.02 5.62
CA ASP A 339 13.81 -1.45 5.32
C ASP A 339 12.74 -0.36 5.52
N VAL A 340 11.84 -0.22 4.54
CA VAL A 340 10.65 0.65 4.63
C VAL A 340 9.78 0.23 5.82
N SER A 341 9.88 -1.04 6.25
CA SER A 341 9.23 -1.57 7.45
C SER A 341 9.74 -1.00 8.78
N SER A 342 10.84 -0.23 8.77
CA SER A 342 11.48 0.29 9.98
C SER A 342 11.21 1.77 10.30
N TYR A 343 10.52 2.50 9.41
CA TYR A 343 10.20 3.91 9.64
C TYR A 343 9.31 4.06 10.87
N GLY A 344 9.66 4.99 11.74
CA GLY A 344 8.98 5.23 13.02
C GLY A 344 9.16 4.10 14.05
N ASN A 345 9.69 2.94 13.69
CA ASN A 345 9.68 1.76 14.54
C ASN A 345 11.03 1.46 15.20
N LYS A 346 12.13 2.07 14.72
CA LYS A 346 13.49 1.88 15.25
C LYS A 346 14.21 3.21 15.45
N VAL A 347 14.84 3.36 16.60
CA VAL A 347 15.74 4.46 16.94
C VAL A 347 17.16 3.93 17.12
N TYR A 348 18.15 4.69 16.69
CA TYR A 348 19.57 4.37 16.81
C TYR A 348 20.23 5.34 17.77
N VAL A 349 21.03 4.80 18.69
CA VAL A 349 21.88 5.56 19.61
C VAL A 349 23.33 5.32 19.23
N TYR A 350 24.07 6.40 18.98
CA TYR A 350 25.51 6.38 18.74
C TYR A 350 26.23 6.84 19.99
N ALA A 351 26.83 5.89 20.71
CA ALA A 351 27.50 6.14 21.98
C ALA A 351 28.87 5.45 22.00
N ALA A 352 29.81 6.00 22.77
CA ALA A 352 31.10 5.36 23.00
C ALA A 352 30.92 4.10 23.85
N ASN A 353 31.52 2.98 23.43
CA ASN A 353 31.61 1.80 24.27
C ASN A 353 32.69 1.96 25.35
N GLU A 354 32.84 0.96 26.22
CA GLU A 354 33.86 0.91 27.29
C GLU A 354 35.31 1.10 26.78
N LYS A 355 35.56 0.93 25.48
CA LYS A 355 36.86 1.10 24.82
C LYS A 355 36.98 2.44 24.07
N GLY A 356 36.06 3.37 24.29
CA GLY A 356 36.03 4.69 23.65
C GLY A 356 35.65 4.68 22.17
N LYS A 357 35.25 3.54 21.59
CA LYS A 357 34.81 3.46 20.18
C LYS A 357 33.32 3.72 20.07
N ILE A 358 32.92 4.64 19.20
CA ILE A 358 31.50 4.91 18.91
C ILE A 358 30.88 3.66 18.28
N LYS A 359 29.82 3.15 18.91
CA LYS A 359 29.01 2.04 18.43
C LYS A 359 27.58 2.53 18.22
N SER A 360 26.95 2.07 17.14
CA SER A 360 25.52 2.24 16.91
C SER A 360 24.76 1.07 17.52
N THR A 361 23.76 1.36 18.35
CA THR A 361 22.83 0.38 18.93
C THR A 361 21.40 0.77 18.55
N SER A 362 20.62 -0.18 18.04
CA SER A 362 19.23 0.04 17.64
C SER A 362 18.26 -0.44 18.71
N TYR A 363 17.19 0.32 18.96
CA TYR A 363 16.10 -0.04 19.86
C TYR A 363 14.78 0.06 19.11
N LYS A 364 13.83 -0.84 19.39
CA LYS A 364 12.52 -0.84 18.73
C LYS A 364 11.47 -0.13 19.59
N ALA A 365 10.48 0.47 18.93
CA ALA A 365 9.31 1.02 19.63
C ALA A 365 8.55 -0.05 20.43
N SER A 366 8.56 -1.31 19.97
CA SER A 366 7.97 -2.45 20.68
C SER A 366 8.64 -2.75 22.03
N ASP A 367 9.87 -2.27 22.21
CA ASP A 367 10.66 -2.51 23.42
C ASP A 367 10.35 -1.47 24.51
N LYS A 368 9.30 -0.64 24.34
CA LYS A 368 8.83 0.36 25.31
C LYS A 368 9.91 1.34 25.75
N VAL A 369 10.79 1.71 24.82
CA VAL A 369 11.84 2.69 25.07
C VAL A 369 11.32 4.10 24.80
N SER A 370 11.91 5.09 25.46
CA SER A 370 11.67 6.51 25.18
C SER A 370 13.00 7.20 24.89
N PHE A 371 12.97 8.32 24.18
CA PHE A 371 14.17 9.11 23.96
C PHE A 371 13.86 10.59 23.93
N GLU A 372 14.87 11.39 24.20
CA GLU A 372 14.82 12.84 24.18
C GLU A 372 15.96 13.36 23.32
N VAL A 373 15.67 14.34 22.46
CA VAL A 373 16.65 14.98 21.59
C VAL A 373 16.60 16.49 21.75
N THR A 374 17.76 17.13 21.66
CA THR A 374 17.87 18.57 21.48
C THR A 374 18.17 18.83 20.02
N LEU A 375 17.22 19.44 19.30
CA LEU A 375 17.36 19.69 17.87
C LEU A 375 18.37 20.81 17.60
N ALA A 376 19.36 20.55 16.75
CA ALA A 376 20.40 21.52 16.43
C ALA A 376 19.87 22.80 15.76
N LYS A 377 18.74 22.71 15.04
CA LYS A 377 18.19 23.82 14.25
C LYS A 377 17.61 24.97 15.09
N ASP A 378 17.03 24.65 16.25
CA ASP A 378 16.29 25.60 17.09
C ASP A 378 16.55 25.42 18.59
N GLY A 379 17.39 24.46 18.98
CA GLY A 379 17.68 24.13 20.38
C GLY A 379 16.51 23.50 21.12
N LYS A 380 15.42 23.16 20.42
CA LYS A 380 14.20 22.64 21.05
C LYS A 380 14.42 21.20 21.53
N VAL A 381 13.96 20.94 22.75
CA VAL A 381 13.94 19.60 23.33
C VAL A 381 12.66 18.90 22.89
N GLU A 382 12.79 17.73 22.27
CA GLU A 382 11.68 16.90 21.84
C GLU A 382 11.78 15.50 22.45
N ARG A 383 10.67 15.04 23.02
CA ARG A 383 10.57 13.73 23.66
C ARG A 383 9.71 12.79 22.81
N TYR A 384 10.15 11.55 22.72
CA TYR A 384 9.50 10.50 21.97
C TYR A 384 9.34 9.23 22.82
N GLU A 385 8.27 8.49 22.60
CA GLU A 385 7.97 7.24 23.30
C GLU A 385 7.50 6.18 22.32
N GLY A 386 8.07 4.98 22.43
CA GLY A 386 7.70 3.83 21.62
C GLY A 386 6.56 3.04 22.24
N PHE A 387 5.42 2.95 21.55
CA PHE A 387 4.29 2.12 21.99
C PHE A 387 3.40 1.66 20.83
N SER A 388 2.59 0.65 21.09
CA SER A 388 1.49 0.21 20.22
C SER A 388 0.22 1.02 20.50
N TYR A 389 -0.70 1.10 19.55
CA TYR A 389 -1.93 1.86 19.74
C TYR A 389 -3.16 1.15 19.16
N ASP A 390 -4.30 1.41 19.78
CA ASP A 390 -5.62 0.95 19.34
C ASP A 390 -6.35 2.04 18.52
N ILE A 391 -7.31 1.63 17.68
CA ILE A 391 -8.16 2.52 16.88
C ILE A 391 -9.65 2.20 17.12
N ALA A 392 -10.51 3.22 17.07
CA ALA A 392 -11.95 3.08 17.28
C ALA A 392 -12.65 2.19 16.23
N ASN A 393 -12.11 2.09 15.00
CA ASN A 393 -12.76 1.39 13.90
C ASN A 393 -11.83 0.35 13.24
N LYS A 394 -11.91 -0.90 13.73
CA LYS A 394 -11.18 -2.06 13.18
C LYS A 394 -11.77 -2.60 11.85
N THR A 395 -12.77 -1.94 11.27
CA THR A 395 -13.50 -2.44 10.09
C THR A 395 -12.95 -1.96 8.75
N ILE A 396 -12.01 -1.00 8.74
CA ILE A 396 -11.36 -0.52 7.52
C ILE A 396 -10.05 -1.28 7.36
N GLY A 397 -10.02 -2.25 6.45
CA GLY A 397 -8.88 -3.17 6.24
C GLY A 397 -7.53 -2.50 5.93
N PHE A 398 -7.52 -1.22 5.52
CA PHE A 398 -6.31 -0.42 5.37
C PHE A 398 -5.75 0.09 6.71
N LEU A 399 -6.62 0.45 7.66
CA LEU A 399 -6.24 0.93 9.00
C LEU A 399 -5.82 -0.22 9.94
N ASN A 400 -6.31 -1.45 9.73
CA ASN A 400 -5.86 -2.62 10.50
C ASN A 400 -4.37 -2.95 10.31
N LYS A 401 -3.77 -2.54 9.18
CA LYS A 401 -2.32 -2.66 8.95
C LYS A 401 -1.51 -1.57 9.65
N LEU A 402 -2.14 -0.45 10.01
CA LEU A 402 -1.54 0.64 10.78
C LEU A 402 -1.65 0.34 12.29
N SER A 403 -2.82 -0.11 12.76
CA SER A 403 -3.10 -0.42 14.17
C SER A 403 -2.48 -1.72 14.72
N SER A 404 -1.43 -2.25 14.10
CA SER A 404 -0.76 -3.49 14.54
C SER A 404 0.76 -3.38 14.68
N GLY A 405 1.33 -2.19 14.46
CA GLY A 405 2.76 -1.92 14.68
C GLY A 405 2.99 -0.97 15.86
N SER A 406 4.02 -1.22 16.67
CA SER A 406 4.53 -0.24 17.62
C SER A 406 5.36 0.81 16.88
N THR A 407 5.13 2.09 17.16
CA THR A 407 5.89 3.22 16.55
C THR A 407 6.29 4.24 17.64
N PHE A 408 7.25 5.10 17.32
CA PHE A 408 7.68 6.20 18.17
C PHE A 408 6.78 7.41 17.96
N PHE A 409 6.13 7.83 19.03
CA PHE A 409 5.32 9.03 19.05
C PHE A 409 6.04 10.16 19.77
N LYS A 410 5.95 11.36 19.20
CA LYS A 410 6.36 12.60 19.85
C LYS A 410 5.37 12.99 20.93
N HIS A 411 5.85 13.27 22.13
CA HIS A 411 5.04 13.83 23.21
C HIS A 411 4.71 15.30 22.92
N ILE A 412 3.42 15.66 22.97
CA ILE A 412 2.91 16.99 22.63
C ILE A 412 2.39 17.75 23.85
N TYR A 413 1.67 17.07 24.76
CA TYR A 413 0.99 17.70 25.89
C TYR A 413 0.62 16.66 26.97
N GLY A 414 0.35 17.11 28.20
CA GLY A 414 0.08 16.23 29.36
C GLY A 414 1.36 15.88 30.11
N SER A 415 1.26 15.37 31.35
CA SER A 415 2.49 15.07 32.08
C SER A 415 2.43 14.01 33.20
N ASN A 416 1.28 13.49 33.64
CA ASN A 416 1.28 12.52 34.75
C ASN A 416 0.24 11.38 34.72
N LYS A 417 -0.94 11.54 34.10
CA LYS A 417 -1.94 10.45 34.01
C LYS A 417 -2.26 10.10 32.57
N LEU A 418 -2.56 11.11 31.76
CA LEU A 418 -2.84 10.99 30.33
C LEU A 418 -1.89 11.91 29.54
N GLY A 419 -1.31 11.41 28.46
CA GLY A 419 -0.47 12.20 27.55
C GLY A 419 -1.05 12.27 26.14
N LEU A 420 -0.80 13.38 25.44
CA LEU A 420 -1.03 13.56 24.01
C LEU A 420 0.25 13.31 23.24
N TYR A 421 0.11 12.52 22.20
CA TYR A 421 1.21 12.05 21.37
C TYR A 421 0.89 12.25 19.89
N TYR A 422 1.91 12.50 19.08
CA TYR A 422 1.80 12.60 17.62
C TYR A 422 2.76 11.62 16.96
N SER A 423 2.25 10.80 16.04
CA SER A 423 3.09 9.91 15.22
C SER A 423 3.54 10.65 13.95
N PRO A 424 4.84 10.97 13.78
CA PRO A 424 5.30 11.62 12.56
C PRO A 424 5.20 10.70 11.33
N THR A 425 5.31 9.39 11.53
CA THR A 425 5.19 8.38 10.47
C THR A 425 3.76 8.24 9.98
N GLU A 426 2.79 8.13 10.90
CA GLU A 426 1.39 7.84 10.55
C GLU A 426 0.52 9.10 10.46
N ARG A 427 1.07 10.25 10.89
CA ARG A 427 0.43 11.56 10.88
C ARG A 427 -0.91 11.61 11.63
N LEU A 428 -0.96 10.93 12.78
CA LEU A 428 -2.12 10.88 13.66
C LEU A 428 -1.76 11.28 15.09
N TYR A 429 -2.77 11.67 15.86
CA TYR A 429 -2.68 11.90 17.29
C TYR A 429 -3.13 10.67 18.06
N ALA A 430 -2.46 10.39 19.16
CA ALA A 430 -2.86 9.36 20.12
C ALA A 430 -2.84 9.91 21.53
N ILE A 431 -3.73 9.40 22.37
CA ILE A 431 -3.69 9.61 23.81
C ILE A 431 -3.16 8.33 24.47
N LYS A 432 -2.39 8.45 25.56
CA LYS A 432 -1.89 7.27 26.28
C LYS A 432 -1.93 7.49 27.77
N LEU A 433 -2.58 6.57 28.48
CA LEU A 433 -2.51 6.49 29.94
C LEU A 433 -1.10 6.08 30.36
N LYS A 434 -0.61 6.64 31.46
CA LYS A 434 0.77 6.41 31.96
C LYS A 434 1.13 4.93 32.04
N ASP A 435 0.24 4.12 32.62
CA ASP A 435 0.48 2.69 32.88
C ASP A 435 -0.09 1.78 31.77
N ALA A 436 -0.73 2.34 30.74
CA ALA A 436 -1.27 1.54 29.65
C ALA A 436 -0.16 1.04 28.72
N GLN A 437 -0.28 -0.23 28.31
CA GLN A 437 0.61 -0.80 27.31
C GLN A 437 0.40 -0.18 25.92
N ASN A 438 -0.85 0.14 25.60
CA ASN A 438 -1.25 0.72 24.32
C ASN A 438 -1.75 2.15 24.51
N GLY A 439 -1.43 3.01 23.55
CA GLY A 439 -2.14 4.27 23.33
C GLY A 439 -3.48 4.05 22.60
N PHE A 440 -4.25 5.10 22.45
CA PHE A 440 -5.48 5.13 21.67
C PHE A 440 -5.39 6.24 20.63
N ALA A 441 -5.45 5.89 19.34
CA ALA A 441 -5.35 6.85 18.25
C ALA A 441 -6.69 7.53 17.95
N ALA A 442 -6.68 8.86 17.94
CA ALA A 442 -7.79 9.70 17.53
C ALA A 442 -7.84 9.77 15.99
N THR A 443 -8.45 8.75 15.37
CA THR A 443 -8.68 8.71 13.92
C THR A 443 -10.00 9.37 13.54
N ARG A 444 -10.11 9.92 12.32
CA ARG A 444 -11.38 10.42 11.76
C ARG A 444 -12.39 9.28 11.59
N SER A 445 -13.12 8.96 12.65
CA SER A 445 -14.32 8.14 12.66
C SER A 445 -15.55 9.02 12.89
N ASP A 446 -16.72 8.40 12.96
CA ASP A 446 -17.91 9.00 13.55
C ASP A 446 -17.60 9.48 14.98
N GLN A 447 -17.97 10.72 15.32
CA GLN A 447 -17.61 11.37 16.59
C GLN A 447 -18.23 10.64 17.79
N ASP A 448 -19.48 10.17 17.68
CA ASP A 448 -20.15 9.46 18.77
C ASP A 448 -19.46 8.11 19.02
N LYS A 449 -19.07 7.40 17.96
CA LYS A 449 -18.29 6.16 18.09
C LYS A 449 -16.91 6.40 18.71
N LEU A 450 -16.25 7.51 18.35
CA LEU A 450 -14.96 7.87 18.92
C LEU A 450 -15.08 8.20 20.40
N VAL A 451 -16.12 8.95 20.79
CA VAL A 451 -16.43 9.26 22.19
C VAL A 451 -16.67 7.98 22.98
N THR A 452 -17.49 7.05 22.48
CA THR A 452 -17.72 5.76 23.14
C THR A 452 -16.43 4.98 23.35
N ALA A 453 -15.59 4.88 22.32
CA ALA A 453 -14.34 4.12 22.39
C ALA A 453 -13.30 4.78 23.31
N ILE A 454 -13.20 6.11 23.31
CA ILE A 454 -12.30 6.84 24.22
C ILE A 454 -12.81 6.74 25.67
N LYS A 455 -14.12 6.82 25.91
CA LYS A 455 -14.70 6.59 27.25
C LYS A 455 -14.30 5.23 27.81
N GLU A 456 -14.42 4.18 26.99
CA GLU A 456 -14.01 2.83 27.35
C GLU A 456 -12.51 2.75 27.65
N TYR A 457 -11.67 3.33 26.78
CA TYR A 457 -10.22 3.36 26.96
C TYR A 457 -9.78 4.08 28.24
N LEU A 458 -10.39 5.23 28.54
CA LEU A 458 -10.06 6.05 29.70
C LEU A 458 -10.57 5.44 31.02
N SER A 459 -11.57 4.54 30.95
CA SER A 459 -12.20 3.91 32.13
C SER A 459 -12.62 4.93 33.20
N CYS A 460 -13.05 6.13 32.78
CA CYS A 460 -13.47 7.21 33.66
C CYS A 460 -14.92 7.60 33.34
N GLU A 461 -15.85 7.24 34.22
CA GLU A 461 -17.29 7.48 34.00
C GLU A 461 -17.68 8.96 34.18
N THR A 462 -16.91 9.72 34.96
CA THR A 462 -17.17 11.13 35.29
C THR A 462 -16.75 12.09 34.19
N ILE A 463 -15.98 11.64 33.19
CA ILE A 463 -15.41 12.53 32.19
C ILE A 463 -16.47 13.07 31.22
N SER A 464 -16.57 14.41 31.15
CA SER A 464 -17.43 15.08 30.17
C SER A 464 -16.71 15.32 28.84
N PHE A 465 -17.42 15.04 27.74
CA PHE A 465 -17.01 15.33 26.37
C PHE A 465 -17.74 16.54 25.77
N ASP A 466 -18.50 17.27 26.58
CA ASP A 466 -19.33 18.37 26.09
C ASP A 466 -18.45 19.50 25.52
N GLY A 467 -18.68 19.82 24.24
CA GLY A 467 -17.90 20.82 23.51
C GLY A 467 -16.42 20.45 23.37
N ILE A 468 -16.10 19.15 23.27
CA ILE A 468 -14.78 18.65 22.90
C ILE A 468 -14.81 18.14 21.46
N ASP A 469 -14.00 18.74 20.58
CA ASP A 469 -13.75 18.23 19.24
C ASP A 469 -12.50 17.34 19.23
N LEU A 470 -12.71 16.03 19.27
CA LEU A 470 -11.67 15.00 19.30
C LEU A 470 -10.85 14.90 18.01
N PHE A 471 -11.21 15.63 16.95
CA PHE A 471 -10.42 15.69 15.71
C PHE A 471 -9.42 16.85 15.69
N THR A 472 -9.42 17.70 16.71
CA THR A 472 -8.53 18.87 16.83
C THR A 472 -7.53 18.69 17.96
N ILE A 473 -6.37 19.33 17.83
CA ILE A 473 -5.34 19.33 18.89
C ILE A 473 -5.89 19.99 20.14
N GLU A 474 -6.62 21.09 19.97
CA GLU A 474 -7.23 21.88 21.04
C GLU A 474 -8.27 21.07 21.81
N GLY A 475 -9.12 20.32 21.12
CA GLY A 475 -10.06 19.42 21.78
C GLY A 475 -9.37 18.26 22.50
N LEU A 476 -8.32 17.66 21.92
CA LEU A 476 -7.55 16.61 22.60
C LEU A 476 -6.80 17.13 23.83
N LYS A 477 -6.29 18.36 23.81
CA LYS A 477 -5.71 19.01 25.00
C LYS A 477 -6.78 19.22 26.08
N LYS A 478 -7.95 19.72 25.70
CA LYS A 478 -9.08 19.90 26.63
C LYS A 478 -9.55 18.57 27.22
N LEU A 479 -9.52 17.48 26.45
CA LEU A 479 -9.80 16.14 26.97
C LEU A 479 -8.79 15.74 28.06
N ILE A 480 -7.51 16.00 27.85
CA ILE A 480 -6.45 15.69 28.82
C ILE A 480 -6.63 16.52 30.08
N ASP A 481 -6.87 17.83 29.94
CA ASP A 481 -7.12 18.71 31.08
C ASP A 481 -8.35 18.25 31.88
N ASN A 482 -9.43 17.84 31.20
CA ASN A 482 -10.62 17.30 31.84
C ASN A 482 -10.32 15.97 32.55
N TYR A 483 -9.56 15.07 31.93
CA TYR A 483 -9.19 13.79 32.54
C TYR A 483 -8.35 13.99 33.80
N ASP A 484 -7.31 14.83 33.71
CA ASP A 484 -6.43 15.12 34.85
C ASP A 484 -7.19 15.78 36.02
N ALA A 485 -8.26 16.54 35.72
CA ALA A 485 -9.11 17.19 36.74
C ALA A 485 -10.22 16.30 37.31
N GLN A 486 -10.78 15.37 36.53
CA GLN A 486 -12.02 14.64 36.87
C GLN A 486 -11.82 13.15 37.16
N CYS A 487 -10.66 12.61 36.83
CA CYS A 487 -10.37 11.18 36.91
C CYS A 487 -9.17 10.95 37.85
N GLU A 488 -9.32 10.01 38.80
CA GLU A 488 -8.28 9.64 39.77
C GLU A 488 -7.27 8.65 39.20
#